data_AF-A0A6I9PLT0-F1
#
_entry.id   AF-A0A6I9PLT0-F1
#
_cell.length_a   1.000
_cell.length_b   1.000
_cell.length_c   1.000
_cell.angle_alpha   90.00
_cell.angle_beta   90.00
_cell.angle_gamma   90.00
#
_symmetry.space_group_name_H-M   'P 1'
#
loop_
_entity.id
_entity.type
_entity.pdbx_description
1 polymer ?
#
loop_
_entity_poly.entity_id
_entity_poly.type
_entity_poly.pdbx_seq_one_letter_code
_entity_poly.pdbx_strand_id
1 'polypeptide(L)'
;MVSFIKGGMKVRNSYLIYKELHTFTKSHSCNKGPSHVHLEGGISFGIGAFNLTLSLFPPRILKVLEFAGFSGDKEYGLSLLHDGATGMNLRSMLCALLVLCYYTFLTVIL
;
A
#
# COMPACT_ATOMS: atom_id res chain seq x y z
N MET A 1 -17.22 9.57 -18.78
CA MET A 1 -17.64 8.76 -17.61
C MET A 1 -17.03 7.36 -17.58
N VAL A 2 -17.13 6.57 -18.67
CA VAL A 2 -16.61 5.19 -18.75
C VAL A 2 -15.11 5.09 -18.40
N SER A 3 -14.30 6.08 -18.77
CA SER A 3 -12.86 6.10 -18.46
C SER A 3 -12.56 6.17 -16.96
N PHE A 4 -13.39 6.83 -16.15
CA PHE A 4 -13.21 6.91 -14.70
C PHE A 4 -13.49 5.57 -14.02
N ILE A 5 -14.56 4.88 -14.45
CA ILE A 5 -14.90 3.54 -13.97
C ILE A 5 -13.76 2.57 -14.30
N LYS A 6 -13.24 2.61 -15.54
CA LYS A 6 -12.10 1.80 -15.96
C LYS A 6 -10.84 2.13 -15.16
N GLY A 7 -10.63 3.40 -14.81
CA GLY A 7 -9.56 3.84 -13.91
C GLY A 7 -9.69 3.20 -12.53
N GLY A 8 -10.85 3.32 -11.89
CA GLY A 8 -11.12 2.70 -10.58
C GLY A 8 -10.93 1.17 -10.59
N MET A 9 -11.38 0.49 -11.65
CA MET A 9 -11.14 -0.94 -11.83
C MET A 9 -9.65 -1.30 -11.90
N LYS A 10 -8.83 -0.49 -12.59
CA LYS A 10 -7.37 -0.70 -12.65
C LYS A 10 -6.71 -0.50 -11.29
N VAL A 11 -7.15 0.49 -10.52
CA VAL A 11 -6.68 0.71 -9.15
C VAL A 11 -7.02 -0.50 -8.27
N ARG A 12 -8.24 -1.05 -8.40
CA ARG A 12 -8.67 -2.26 -7.69
C ARG A 12 -7.80 -3.45 -8.06
N ASN A 13 -7.59 -3.68 -9.34
CA ASN A 13 -6.75 -4.78 -9.81
C ASN A 13 -5.31 -4.66 -9.28
N SER A 14 -4.77 -3.45 -9.25
CA SER A 14 -3.43 -3.19 -8.70
C SER A 14 -3.37 -3.54 -7.21
N TYR A 15 -4.37 -3.14 -6.42
CA TYR A 15 -4.45 -3.49 -5.00
C TYR A 15 -4.54 -5.01 -4.76
N LEU A 16 -5.31 -5.72 -5.58
CA LEU A 16 -5.43 -7.18 -5.51
C LEU A 16 -4.11 -7.89 -5.82
N ILE A 17 -3.39 -7.45 -6.87
CA ILE A 17 -2.07 -8.00 -7.21
C ILE A 17 -1.10 -7.85 -6.05
N TYR A 18 -1.09 -6.69 -5.37
CA TYR A 18 -0.25 -6.50 -4.18
C TYR A 18 -0.63 -7.48 -3.05
N LYS A 19 -1.91 -7.69 -2.77
CA LYS A 19 -2.37 -8.66 -1.76
C LYS A 19 -1.96 -10.09 -2.09
N GLU A 20 -2.09 -10.48 -3.35
CA GLU A 20 -1.69 -11.79 -3.84
C GLU A 20 -0.18 -11.99 -3.67
N LEU A 21 0.63 -11.04 -4.12
CA LEU A 21 2.09 -11.07 -3.98
C LEU A 21 2.55 -11.14 -2.52
N HIS A 22 1.86 -10.44 -1.62
CA HIS A 22 2.16 -10.48 -0.20
C HIS A 22 1.85 -11.85 0.42
N THR A 23 0.72 -12.44 0.04
CA THR A 23 0.37 -13.81 0.45
C THR A 23 1.39 -14.81 -0.10
N PHE A 24 1.79 -14.64 -1.36
CA PHE A 24 2.80 -15.48 -2.01
C PHE A 24 4.17 -15.37 -1.33
N THR A 25 4.61 -14.16 -0.98
CA THR A 25 5.91 -13.94 -0.29
C THR A 25 5.92 -14.56 1.11
N LYS A 26 4.77 -14.59 1.80
CA LYS A 26 4.63 -15.28 3.09
C LYS A 26 4.59 -16.81 2.98
N SER A 27 4.33 -17.35 1.80
CA SER A 27 4.33 -18.80 1.59
C SER A 27 5.76 -19.35 1.56
N HIS A 28 5.96 -20.55 2.10
CA HIS A 28 7.28 -21.21 2.23
C HIS A 28 7.98 -21.54 0.89
N SER A 29 7.31 -21.30 -0.24
CA SER A 29 7.75 -21.70 -1.58
C SER A 29 8.50 -20.60 -2.36
N CYS A 30 8.78 -19.46 -1.74
CA CYS A 30 9.43 -18.34 -2.45
C CYS A 30 10.95 -18.55 -2.57
N ASN A 31 11.45 -18.60 -3.81
CA ASN A 31 12.88 -18.74 -4.07
C ASN A 31 13.58 -17.40 -3.77
N LYS A 32 14.37 -17.34 -2.70
CA LYS A 32 15.00 -16.11 -2.19
C LYS A 32 16.27 -15.76 -2.97
N GLY A 33 16.08 -15.24 -4.18
CA GLY A 33 17.16 -14.64 -4.96
C GLY A 33 17.59 -13.26 -4.43
N PRO A 34 18.65 -12.66 -4.99
CA PRO A 34 19.13 -11.33 -4.59
C PRO A 34 18.06 -10.24 -4.78
N SER A 35 17.13 -10.41 -5.72
CA SER A 35 16.02 -9.47 -5.95
C SER A 35 14.89 -9.57 -4.94
N HIS A 36 14.88 -10.58 -4.06
CA HIS A 36 13.79 -10.81 -3.10
C HIS A 36 13.59 -9.61 -2.17
N VAL A 37 14.68 -9.00 -1.69
CA VAL A 37 14.62 -7.82 -0.82
C VAL A 37 13.96 -6.62 -1.50
N HIS A 38 14.14 -6.47 -2.82
CA HIS A 38 13.53 -5.41 -3.60
C HIS A 38 12.04 -5.66 -3.89
N LEU A 39 11.66 -6.94 -4.01
CA LEU A 39 10.26 -7.34 -4.12
C LEU A 39 9.53 -7.10 -2.80
N GLU A 40 10.08 -7.57 -1.69
CA GLU A 40 9.51 -7.46 -0.35
C GLU A 40 9.35 -6.00 0.10
N GLY A 41 10.39 -5.17 -0.08
CA GLY A 41 10.28 -3.73 0.17
C GLY A 41 9.23 -3.06 -0.73
N GLY A 42 9.03 -3.61 -1.92
CA GLY A 42 7.98 -3.17 -2.82
C GLY A 42 6.56 -3.49 -2.45
N ILE A 43 6.36 -4.72 -1.99
CA ILE A 43 5.09 -5.18 -1.47
C ILE A 43 4.75 -4.35 -0.23
N SER A 44 5.73 -4.13 0.64
CA SER A 44 5.60 -3.28 1.83
C SER A 44 5.20 -1.85 1.46
N PHE A 45 5.88 -1.23 0.48
CA PHE A 45 5.49 0.08 -0.05
C PHE A 45 4.06 0.09 -0.60
N GLY A 46 3.73 -0.86 -1.50
CA GLY A 46 2.45 -0.88 -2.19
C GLY A 46 1.27 -1.10 -1.24
N ILE A 47 1.32 -2.14 -0.41
CA ILE A 47 0.27 -2.44 0.56
C ILE A 47 0.19 -1.34 1.62
N GLY A 48 1.34 -0.86 2.09
CA GLY A 48 1.43 0.23 3.05
C GLY A 48 0.74 1.50 2.55
N ALA A 49 1.10 1.94 1.33
CA ALA A 49 0.52 3.10 0.68
C ALA A 49 -0.99 2.96 0.42
N PHE A 50 -1.45 1.81 -0.07
CA PHE A 50 -2.89 1.58 -0.27
C PHE A 50 -3.66 1.65 1.05
N ASN A 51 -3.20 0.95 2.09
CA ASN A 51 -3.89 0.91 3.37
C ASN A 51 -3.93 2.29 4.04
N LEU A 52 -2.80 3.01 4.04
CA LEU A 52 -2.72 4.35 4.57
C LEU A 52 -3.63 5.31 3.78
N THR A 53 -3.51 5.34 2.46
CA THR A 53 -4.32 6.25 1.62
C THR A 53 -5.82 5.99 1.78
N LEU A 54 -6.22 4.72 1.80
CA LEU A 54 -7.62 4.34 2.01
C LEU A 54 -8.12 4.77 3.39
N SER A 55 -7.31 4.62 4.43
CA SER A 55 -7.67 5.01 5.80
C SER A 55 -7.84 6.53 5.98
N LEU A 56 -7.22 7.33 5.09
CA LEU A 56 -7.28 8.79 5.12
C LEU A 56 -8.47 9.36 4.34
N PHE A 57 -9.17 8.54 3.55
CA PHE A 57 -10.35 9.04 2.85
C PHE A 57 -11.49 9.38 3.82
N PRO A 58 -12.25 10.45 3.55
CA PRO A 58 -13.45 10.76 4.31
C PRO A 58 -14.43 9.58 4.39
N PRO A 59 -15.15 9.38 5.51
CA PRO A 59 -16.02 8.23 5.73
C PRO A 59 -17.06 7.98 4.63
N ARG A 60 -17.52 9.05 3.97
CA ARG A 60 -18.49 8.96 2.87
C ARG A 60 -17.89 8.30 1.63
N ILE A 61 -16.63 8.60 1.31
CA ILE A 61 -15.92 8.01 0.17
C ILE A 61 -15.50 6.59 0.52
N LEU A 62 -15.03 6.38 1.76
CA LEU A 62 -14.60 5.07 2.23
C LEU A 62 -15.72 4.03 2.13
N LYS A 63 -16.95 4.34 2.55
CA LYS A 63 -18.11 3.43 2.41
C LYS A 63 -18.37 2.96 0.97
N VAL A 64 -18.17 3.84 -0.01
CA VAL A 64 -18.33 3.51 -1.43
C VAL A 64 -17.19 2.60 -1.91
N LEU A 65 -15.96 2.89 -1.47
CA LEU A 65 -14.79 2.09 -1.79
C LEU A 65 -14.83 0.70 -1.11
N GLU A 66 -15.33 0.62 0.12
CA GLU A 66 -15.58 -0.63 0.85
C GLU A 66 -16.60 -1.52 0.14
N PHE A 67 -17.69 -0.94 -0.35
CA PHE A 67 -18.63 -1.66 -1.18
C PHE A 67 -17.98 -2.22 -2.46
N ALA A 68 -16.97 -1.53 -3.02
CA ALA A 68 -16.19 -2.01 -4.16
C ALA A 68 -15.07 -3.01 -3.78
N GLY A 69 -14.89 -3.31 -2.49
CA GLY A 69 -13.92 -4.27 -1.96
C GLY A 69 -12.56 -3.68 -1.57
N PHE A 70 -12.46 -2.36 -1.41
CA PHE A 70 -11.28 -1.71 -0.82
C PHE A 70 -11.46 -1.55 0.69
N SER A 71 -10.41 -1.77 1.46
CA SER A 71 -10.40 -1.44 2.88
C SER A 71 -9.00 -0.96 3.23
N GLY A 72 -8.93 -0.02 4.17
CA GLY A 72 -7.67 0.57 4.61
C GLY A 72 -7.52 0.46 6.12
N ASP A 73 -6.39 -0.08 6.54
CA ASP A 73 -5.96 -0.09 7.94
C ASP A 73 -4.75 0.83 8.10
N LYS A 74 -4.94 1.92 8.83
CA LYS A 74 -3.92 2.96 9.01
C LYS A 74 -2.68 2.43 9.73
N GLU A 75 -2.86 1.74 10.86
CA GLU A 75 -1.75 1.25 11.67
C GLU A 75 -0.95 0.20 10.91
N TYR A 76 -1.65 -0.73 10.25
CA TYR A 76 -1.02 -1.73 9.40
C TYR A 76 -0.27 -1.10 8.23
N GLY A 77 -0.87 -0.08 7.59
CA GLY A 77 -0.25 0.66 6.51
C GLY A 77 1.04 1.34 6.92
N LEU A 78 1.04 2.01 8.07
CA LEU A 78 2.22 2.68 8.63
C LEU A 78 3.30 1.69 9.04
N SER A 79 2.94 0.55 9.64
CA SER A 79 3.90 -0.50 10.00
C SER A 79 4.66 -1.01 8.77
N LEU A 80 3.95 -1.32 7.69
CA LEU A 80 4.59 -1.78 6.45
C LEU A 80 5.46 -0.72 5.79
N LEU A 81 5.05 0.55 5.81
CA LEU A 81 5.87 1.63 5.28
C LEU A 81 7.13 1.83 6.14
N HIS A 82 7.03 1.72 7.45
CA HIS A 82 8.18 1.80 8.35
C HIS A 82 9.17 0.65 8.09
N ASP A 83 8.68 -0.60 8.02
CA ASP A 83 9.52 -1.76 7.70
C ASP A 83 10.18 -1.61 6.31
N GLY A 84 9.40 -1.17 5.32
CA GLY A 84 9.89 -0.89 3.98
C GLY A 84 10.93 0.24 3.93
N ALA A 85 10.83 1.24 4.81
CA ALA A 85 11.79 2.35 4.90
C ALA A 85 13.10 1.93 5.58
N THR A 86 13.04 1.05 6.58
CA THR A 86 14.25 0.56 7.27
C THR A 86 15.02 -0.51 6.48
N GLY A 87 14.36 -1.18 5.54
CA GLY A 87 15.00 -2.21 4.70
C GLY A 87 15.95 -1.65 3.64
N MET A 88 16.99 -2.43 3.30
CA MET A 88 17.89 -2.15 2.17
C MET A 88 17.25 -2.52 0.82
N ASN A 89 16.23 -1.76 0.42
CA ASN A 89 15.51 -1.97 -0.83
C ASN A 89 15.42 -0.68 -1.66
N LEU A 90 15.21 -0.82 -2.97
CA LEU A 90 15.14 0.30 -3.90
C LEU A 90 14.05 1.34 -3.57
N ARG A 91 13.00 0.92 -2.86
CA ARG A 91 11.80 1.74 -2.58
C ARG A 91 11.77 2.27 -1.15
N SER A 92 12.81 2.04 -0.36
CA SER A 92 12.90 2.49 1.04
C SER A 92 12.71 4.00 1.16
N MET A 93 13.33 4.79 0.26
CA MET A 93 13.15 6.24 0.23
C MET A 93 11.69 6.66 -0.02
N LEU A 94 10.96 5.94 -0.89
CA LEU A 94 9.55 6.25 -1.15
C LEU A 94 8.68 5.92 0.07
N CYS A 95 8.97 4.82 0.77
CA CYS A 95 8.31 4.52 2.03
C CYS A 95 8.53 5.63 3.07
N ALA A 96 9.79 6.06 3.24
CA ALA A 96 10.15 7.12 4.18
C ALA A 96 9.46 8.45 3.83
N LEU A 97 9.43 8.82 2.55
CA LEU A 97 8.74 10.03 2.09
C LEU A 97 7.24 9.98 2.38
N LEU A 98 6.60 8.81 2.21
CA LEU A 98 5.16 8.67 2.43
C LEU A 98 4.80 8.73 3.92
N VAL A 99 5.65 8.14 4.78
CA VAL A 99 5.54 8.27 6.25
C VAL A 99 5.75 9.71 6.69
N LEU A 100 6.78 10.39 6.17
CA LEU A 100 7.05 11.78 6.48
C LEU A 100 5.90 12.69 6.03
N CYS A 101 5.38 12.45 4.82
CA CYS A 101 4.22 13.17 4.28
C CYS A 101 3.00 13.01 5.20
N TYR A 102 2.76 11.80 5.69
CA TYR A 102 1.68 11.53 6.64
C TYR A 102 1.82 12.37 7.92
N TYR A 103 2.93 12.26 8.64
CA TYR A 103 3.11 12.94 9.92
C TYR A 103 3.28 14.45 9.81
N THR A 104 3.78 14.97 8.69
CA THR A 104 4.07 16.41 8.53
C THR A 104 2.92 17.18 7.91
N PHE A 105 2.26 16.62 6.89
CA PHE A 105 1.22 17.32 6.14
C PHE A 105 -0.16 16.76 6.44
N LEU A 106 -0.35 15.45 6.34
CA LEU A 106 -1.70 14.86 6.39
C LEU A 106 -2.29 14.89 7.80
N THR A 107 -1.50 14.64 8.85
CA THR A 107 -1.97 14.75 10.25
C THR A 107 -2.27 16.20 10.67
N VAL A 108 -1.64 17.19 10.02
CA VAL A 108 -1.84 18.61 10.36
C VAL A 108 -3.08 19.18 9.65
N ILE A 109 -3.36 18.68 8.44
CA ILE A 109 -4.42 19.18 7.57
C ILE A 109 -5.77 18.46 7.82
N LEU A 110 -5.74 17.18 8.18
CA LEU A 110 -6.91 16.30 8.31
C LEU A 110 -7.33 16.12 9.77
#